data_AF-A0A3A4UBX3-F1
#
_entry.id   AF-A0A3A4UBX3-F1
#
_cell.length_a   1.000
_cell.length_b   1.000
_cell.length_c   1.000
_cell.angle_alpha   90.00
_cell.angle_beta   90.00
_cell.angle_gamma   90.00
#
_symmetry.space_group_name_H-M   'P 1'
#
loop_
_entity.id
_entity.type
_entity.pdbx_description
1 polymer ?
#
loop_
_entity_poly.entity_id
_entity_poly.type
_entity_poly.pdbx_seq_one_letter_code
_entity_poly.pdbx_strand_id
1 'polypeptide(L)' 'MRRKLKEKNIRKLARMGNRSLGLTLPVEMVNKLGWREKQKVLLRMKGKQIIVKDWKG' A
#
# COMPACT_ATOMS: atom_id res chain seq x y z
N MET A 1 7.89 -23.75 -1.79
CA MET A 1 7.13 -23.79 -0.51
C MET A 1 6.12 -22.63 -0.51
N ARG A 2 4.82 -22.92 -0.60
CA ARG A 2 3.74 -21.91 -0.61
C ARG A 2 3.65 -21.30 0.80
N ARG A 3 4.16 -20.08 1.03
CA ARG A 3 3.91 -19.34 2.27
C ARG A 3 2.39 -19.34 2.52
N LYS A 4 1.96 -19.74 3.72
CA LYS A 4 0.55 -19.80 4.11
C LYS A 4 -0.11 -18.46 3.77
N LEU A 5 -1.28 -18.50 3.11
CA LEU A 5 -2.05 -17.34 2.63
C LEU A 5 -2.18 -16.19 3.66
N LYS A 6 -2.16 -16.49 4.97
CA LYS A 6 -2.23 -15.51 6.06
C LYS A 6 -1.08 -14.50 6.09
N GLU A 7 0.13 -14.88 5.69
CA GLU A 7 1.30 -13.99 5.70
C GLU A 7 1.36 -13.09 4.45
N LYS A 8 0.49 -13.33 3.47
CA LYS A 8 0.55 -12.65 2.16
C LYS A 8 0.37 -11.14 2.27
N ASN A 9 -0.37 -10.66 3.26
CA ASN A 9 -0.69 -9.24 3.42
C ASN A 9 0.16 -8.54 4.48
N ILE A 10 1.00 -9.28 5.22
CA ILE A 10 1.94 -8.69 6.19
C ILE A 10 3.19 -8.26 5.41
N ARG A 11 3.53 -6.98 5.52
CA ARG A 11 4.67 -6.36 4.83
C ARG A 11 5.46 -5.51 5.80
N LYS A 12 6.79 -5.53 5.65
CA LYS A 12 7.69 -4.64 6.38
C LYS A 12 7.67 -3.25 5.73
N LEU A 13 7.72 -2.20 6.54
CA LEU A 13 8.01 -0.85 6.04
C LEU A 13 9.48 -0.76 5.63
N ALA A 14 9.72 -0.31 4.42
CA ALA A 14 11.06 -0.04 3.90
C ALA A 14 11.29 1.47 3.84
N ARG A 15 12.53 1.90 4.09
CA ARG A 15 12.92 3.30 3.94
C ARG A 15 12.88 3.69 2.46
N MET A 16 12.19 4.78 2.15
CA MET A 16 12.19 5.42 0.84
C MET A 16 12.76 6.83 1.02
N GLY A 17 13.97 7.08 0.49
CA GLY A 17 14.69 8.33 0.72
C GLY A 17 15.03 8.58 2.21
N ASN A 18 15.19 9.84 2.60
CA ASN A 18 15.76 10.16 3.91
C ASN A 18 14.75 10.07 5.06
N ARG A 19 13.49 10.48 4.85
CA ARG A 19 12.49 10.62 5.92
C ARG A 19 11.18 9.87 5.69
N SER A 20 11.02 9.19 4.55
CA SER A 20 9.78 8.48 4.23
C SER A 20 9.94 6.98 4.33
N LEU A 21 8.82 6.32 4.65
CA LEU A 21 8.71 4.87 4.61
C LEU A 21 7.67 4.51 3.56
N GLY A 22 7.87 3.37 2.90
CA GLY A 22 6.87 2.79 2.02
C GLY A 22 6.72 1.29 2.26
N LEU A 23 5.69 0.74 1.65
CA LEU A 23 5.42 -0.70 1.64
C LEU A 23 5.06 -1.12 0.22
N THR A 24 5.29 -2.39 -0.09
CA THR A 24 4.86 -2.98 -1.36
C THR A 24 3.45 -3.53 -1.21
N LEU A 25 2.57 -3.13 -2.12
CA LEU A 25 1.22 -3.69 -2.20
C LEU A 25 1.27 -4.99 -2.98
N PRO A 26 0.64 -6.08 -2.49
CA PRO A 26 0.42 -7.28 -3.30
C PRO A 26 -0.31 -6.94 -4.61
N VAL A 27 0.11 -7.57 -5.71
CA VAL A 27 -0.43 -7.30 -7.05
C VAL A 27 -1.95 -7.51 -7.12
N GLU A 28 -2.50 -8.44 -6.34
CA GLU A 28 -3.93 -8.70 -6.32
C GLU A 28 -4.73 -7.53 -5.73
N MET A 29 -4.16 -6.80 -4.78
CA MET A 29 -4.78 -5.59 -4.23
C MET A 29 -4.73 -4.44 -5.23
N VAL A 30 -3.57 -4.25 -5.89
CA VAL A 30 -3.40 -3.23 -6.93
C VAL A 30 -4.41 -3.44 -8.06
N ASN A 31 -4.54 -4.68 -8.54
CA ASN A 31 -5.51 -5.03 -9.58
C ASN A 31 -6.96 -4.83 -9.12
N LYS A 32 -7.31 -5.25 -7.91
CA LYS A 32 -8.67 -5.07 -7.36
C LYS A 32 -9.05 -3.60 -7.20
N LEU A 33 -8.09 -2.75 -6.87
CA LEU A 33 -8.27 -1.30 -6.77
C LEU A 33 -8.22 -0.59 -8.13
N GLY A 34 -7.86 -1.28 -9.21
CA GLY A 34 -7.65 -0.67 -10.53
C GLY A 34 -6.49 0.32 -10.56
N TRP A 35 -5.53 0.16 -9.64
CA TRP A 35 -4.44 1.09 -9.44
C TRP A 35 -3.34 0.91 -10.48
N ARG A 36 -2.79 2.02 -10.96
CA ARG A 36 -1.70 2.05 -11.95
C ARG A 36 -0.48 2.79 -11.45
N GLU A 37 0.66 2.50 -12.06
CA GLU A 37 1.91 3.19 -11.75
C GLU A 37 1.76 4.71 -11.90
N LYS A 38 2.46 5.47 -11.05
CA LYS A 38 2.53 6.95 -11.06
C LYS A 38 1.20 7.70 -10.85
N GLN A 39 0.08 7.02 -10.62
CA GLN A 39 -1.16 7.71 -10.25
C GLN A 39 -1.05 8.38 -8.88
N LYS A 40 -1.84 9.43 -8.65
CA LYS A 40 -1.90 10.10 -7.35
C LYS A 40 -2.98 9.47 -6.46
N VAL A 41 -2.69 9.42 -5.17
CA VAL A 41 -3.61 8.95 -4.12
C VAL A 41 -3.61 9.93 -2.96
N LEU A 42 -4.71 9.98 -2.22
CA LEU A 42 -4.85 10.76 -1.01
C LEU A 42 -4.60 9.89 0.22
N LEU A 43 -3.71 10.34 1.10
CA LEU A 43 -3.46 9.71 2.40
C LEU A 43 -4.25 10.44 3.49
N ARG A 44 -4.95 9.69 4.33
CA ARG A 44 -5.62 10.23 5.54
C ARG A 44 -5.34 9.34 6.74
N MET A 45 -5.22 9.96 7.91
CA MET A 45 -5.12 9.24 9.19
C MET A 45 -6.51 8.98 9.78
N LYS A 46 -6.72 7.78 10.33
CA LYS A 46 -7.86 7.45 11.18
C LYS A 46 -7.35 6.68 12.40
N GLY A 47 -7.15 7.37 13.52
CA GLY A 47 -6.51 6.81 14.70
C GLY A 47 -5.09 6.32 14.36
N LYS A 48 -4.84 5.02 14.57
CA LYS A 48 -3.55 4.36 14.26
C LYS A 48 -3.50 3.75 12.85
N GLN A 49 -4.42 4.11 11.96
CA GLN A 49 -4.51 3.58 10.60
C GLN A 49 -4.25 4.68 9.55
N ILE A 50 -3.59 4.30 8.46
CA ILE A 50 -3.50 5.10 7.24
C ILE A 50 -4.54 4.58 6.26
N ILE A 51 -5.42 5.47 5.79
CA ILE A 51 -6.39 5.21 4.74
C ILE A 51 -5.85 5.84 3.46
N VAL A 52 -5.74 5.03 2.41
CA VAL A 52 -5.35 5.49 1.06
C VAL A 52 -6.59 5.48 0.17
N LYS A 53 -6.85 6.58 -0.52
CA LYS A 53 -7.99 6.73 -1.44
C LYS A 53 -7.53 7.25 -2.79
N ASP A 54 -8.27 6.94 -3.84
CA ASP A 54 -8.06 7.59 -5.15
C ASP A 54 -8.18 9.10 -5.02
N TRP A 55 -7.25 9.81 -5.64
CA TRP A 55 -7.34 11.25 -5.77
C TRP A 55 -8.28 11.57 -6.94
N LYS A 56 -9.46 12.11 -6.63
CA LYS A 56 -10.53 12.35 -7.62
C LYS A 56 -10.35 13.60 -8.47
N GLY A 57 -9.35 14.44 -8.18
CA GLY A 57 -9.23 15.78 -8.78
C GLY A 57 -10.25 16.74 -8.18
#